data_AF-A0A0B6YFN0-F1
#
_entry.id   AF-A0A0B6YFN0-F1
#
_cell.length_a   1.000
_cell.length_b   1.000
_cell.length_c   1.000
_cell.angle_alpha   90.00
_cell.angle_beta   90.00
_cell.angle_gamma   90.00
#
_symmetry.space_group_name_H-M   'P 1'
#
loop_
_entity.id
_entity.type
_entity.pdbx_description
1 polymer ?
#
loop_
_entity_poly.entity_id
_entity_poly.type
_entity_poly.pdbx_seq_one_letter_code
_entity_poly.pdbx_strand_id
1 'polypeptide(L)' 'LISVELPLCFYKINGENLKRAGHVCFALSDRVLLHGGFSEKCNIHADLYNLKIRS' A
#
# COMPACT_ATOMS: atom_id res chain seq x y z
N LEU A 1 28.48 -3.28 -2.08
CA LEU A 1 27.32 -3.29 -3.00
C LEU A 1 26.09 -3.47 -2.11
N ILE A 2 25.20 -2.48 -2.02
CA ILE A 2 23.98 -2.60 -1.22
C ILE A 2 22.85 -2.97 -2.17
N SER A 3 22.29 -4.17 -2.02
CA SER A 3 21.13 -4.64 -2.78
C SER A 3 19.88 -4.52 -1.91
N VAL A 4 18.85 -3.88 -2.44
CA VAL A 4 17.51 -3.85 -1.85
C VAL A 4 16.72 -4.99 -2.48
N GLU A 5 16.45 -6.04 -1.70
CA GLU A 5 15.41 -6.99 -2.06
C GLU A 5 14.06 -6.35 -1.72
N LEU A 6 13.28 -6.03 -2.75
CA LEU A 6 11.93 -5.50 -2.57
C LEU A 6 11.10 -6.56 -1.85
N PRO A 7 10.55 -6.29 -0.65
CA PRO A 7 9.54 -7.19 -0.10
C PRO A 7 8.34 -7.12 -1.05
N LEU A 8 8.15 -8.18 -1.83
CA LEU A 8 6.94 -8.48 -2.61
C LEU A 8 5.76 -8.79 -1.67
N CYS A 9 5.57 -7.99 -0.62
CA CYS A 9 4.44 -8.11 0.27
C CYS A 9 3.37 -7.13 -0.21
N PHE A 10 2.57 -7.59 -1.17
CA PHE A 10 1.34 -6.92 -1.56
C PHE A 10 0.35 -6.96 -0.40
N TYR A 11 -0.20 -5.81 -0.03
CA TYR A 11 -1.29 -5.77 0.94
C TYR A 11 -2.56 -6.35 0.30
N LYS A 12 -3.13 -7.40 0.90
CA LYS A 12 -4.49 -7.86 0.58
C LYS A 12 -5.47 -6.95 1.28
N ILE A 13 -6.27 -6.21 0.52
CA ILE A 13 -7.36 -5.38 1.06
C ILE A 13 -8.67 -6.07 0.67
N ASN A 14 -9.48 -6.44 1.66
CA ASN A 14 -10.77 -7.12 1.46
C ASN A 14 -10.72 -8.40 0.61
N GLY A 15 -9.60 -9.14 0.65
CA GLY A 15 -9.43 -10.36 -0.14
C GLY A 15 -9.00 -10.13 -1.59
N GLU A 16 -8.93 -8.88 -2.04
CA GLU A 16 -8.41 -8.53 -3.36
C GLU A 16 -6.94 -8.09 -3.28
N ASN A 17 -6.17 -8.48 -4.30
CA ASN A 17 -4.78 -8.04 -4.45
C ASN A 17 -4.77 -6.59 -4.95
N LEU A 18 -4.63 -5.62 -4.04
CA LEU A 18 -4.46 -4.24 -4.44
C LEU A 18 -3.01 -4.03 -4.90
N LYS A 19 -2.78 -4.18 -6.21
CA LYS A 19 -1.47 -3.97 -6.83
C LYS A 19 -1.16 -2.47 -6.92
N ARG A 20 -0.53 -1.94 -5.87
CA ARG A 20 -0.22 -0.50 -5.74
C ARG A 20 1.18 -0.28 -5.20
N ALA A 21 1.95 0.59 -5.85
CA ALA A 21 3.30 0.98 -5.46
C ALA A 21 3.45 2.50 -5.42
N GLY A 22 4.55 2.99 -4.82
CA GLY A 22 4.89 4.42 -4.78
C GLY A 22 3.88 5.32 -4.05
N HIS A 23 3.10 4.75 -3.14
CA HIS A 23 2.14 5.50 -2.32
C HIS A 23 2.82 6.09 -1.07
N VAL A 24 2.22 7.14 -0.52
CA VAL A 24 2.61 7.66 0.80
C VAL A 24 1.97 6.79 1.88
N CYS A 25 2.75 6.36 2.87
CA CYS A 25 2.30 5.53 3.98
C CYS A 25 2.47 6.26 5.32
N PHE A 26 1.42 6.26 6.14
CA PHE A 26 1.46 6.74 7.52
C PHE A 26 1.08 5.63 8.49
N ALA A 27 1.96 5.33 9.45
CA ALA A 27 1.66 4.42 10.54
C ALA A 27 1.15 5.22 11.75
N LEU A 28 -0.06 4.89 12.21
CA LEU A 28 -0.68 5.44 13.42
C LEU A 28 -0.82 4.33 14.45
N SER A 29 -1.19 4.68 15.69
CA SER A 29 -1.27 3.72 16.79
C SER A 29 -2.28 2.59 16.56
N ASP A 30 -3.31 2.81 15.75
CA ASP A 30 -4.43 1.88 15.56
C ASP A 30 -4.71 1.53 14.09
N ARG A 31 -3.96 2.11 13.14
CA ARG A 31 -4.21 1.96 11.71
C ARG A 31 -3.01 2.37 10.86
N VAL A 32 -3.05 1.96 9.60
CA VAL A 32 -2.13 2.44 8.56
C VAL A 32 -2.93 3.18 7.49
N LEU A 33 -2.45 4.35 7.07
CA LEU A 33 -3.03 5.12 5.98
C LEU A 33 -2.15 5.00 4.74
N LEU A 34 -2.75 4.71 3.58
CA LEU A 34 -2.06 4.72 2.28
C LEU A 34 -2.73 5.75 1.38
N HIS A 35 -1.98 6.74 0.92
CA HIS A 35 -2.49 7.77 0.01
C HIS A 35 -1.81 7.68 -1.36
N GLY A 36 -2.65 7.64 -2.40
CA GLY A 36 -2.24 7.69 -3.79
C GLY A 36 -1.37 6.52 -4.24
N GLY A 37 -0.36 6.78 -5.06
CA GLY A 37 0.46 5.77 -5.71
C GLY A 37 -0.04 5.40 -7.09
N PHE A 38 0.55 4.37 -7.68
CA PHE A 38 0.23 3.91 -9.02
C PHE A 38 0.01 2.41 -9.06
N SER A 39 -0.86 1.96 -9.97
CA SER A 39 -1.10 0.54 -10.25
C SER A 39 -0.60 0.14 -11.64
N GLU A 40 -0.82 -1.11 -12.01
CA GLU A 40 -0.62 -1.59 -13.39
C GLU A 40 -1.34 -0.65 -14.39
N LYS A 41 -0.79 -0.56 -15.61
CA LYS A 41 -1.24 0.34 -16.71
C LYS A 41 -1.04 1.83 -16.44
N CYS A 42 -0.11 2.20 -15.56
CA CYS A 42 0.24 3.60 -15.25
C CYS A 42 -0.94 4.44 -14.72
N ASN A 43 -1.96 3.80 -14.14
CA ASN A 43 -3.04 4.51 -13.49
C ASN A 43 -2.52 5.17 -12.21
N ILE A 44 -2.61 6.50 -12.16
CA ILE A 44 -2.32 7.30 -10.97
C ILE A 44 -3.56 7.38 -10.12
N HIS A 45 -3.38 7.18 -8.82
CA HIS A 45 -4.46 7.22 -7.86
C HIS A 45 -4.28 8.37 -6.88
N ALA A 46 -5.40 8.93 -6.41
CA ALA A 46 -5.46 10.00 -5.41
C ALA A 46 -6.40 9.65 -4.23
N ASP A 47 -6.75 8.37 -4.10
CA ASP A 47 -7.58 7.85 -3.03
C ASP A 47 -6.77 7.57 -1.75
N LEU A 48 -7.48 7.53 -0.62
CA LEU A 48 -6.94 7.23 0.70
C LEU A 48 -7.50 5.89 1.19
N TYR A 49 -6.62 4.94 1.46
CA TYR A 49 -6.96 3.69 2.14
C TYR A 49 -6.66 3.78 3.63
N ASN A 50 -7.54 3.16 4.42
CA ASN A 50 -7.40 3.05 5.87
C ASN A 50 -7.38 1.56 6.25
N LEU A 51 -6.19 1.04 6.57
CA LEU A 51 -6.00 -0.32 7.01
C LEU A 51 -6.12 -0.35 8.54
N LYS A 52 -7.24 -0.87 9.02
CA LYS A 52 -7.46 -1.15 10.45
C LYS A 52 -7.03 -2.59 10.74
N ILE A 53 -6.17 -2.76 11.74
CA ILE A 53 -5.88 -4.09 12.28
C ILE A 53 -7.06 -4.46 13.16
N ARG A 54 -7.80 -5.51 12.81
CA ARG A 54 -8.87 -6.07 13.64
C ARG A 54 -8.31 -7.28 14.39
N SER A 55 -8.47 -7.29 15.70
CA SER A 55 -8.26 -8.44 16.58
C SER A 55 -9.41 -9.43 16.47
#